data_AF-B7VN11-F1
#
_entry.id   AF-B7VN11-F1
#
_cell.length_a   1.000
_cell.length_b   1.000
_cell.length_c   1.000
_cell.angle_alpha   90.00
_cell.angle_beta   90.00
_cell.angle_gamma   90.00
#
_symmetry.space_group_name_H-M   'P 1'
#
loop_
_entity.id
_entity.type
_entity.pdbx_description
1 polymer ?
#
loop_
_entity_poly.entity_id
_entity_poly.type
_entity_poly.pdbx_seq_one_letter_code
_entity_poly.pdbx_strand_id
1 'polypeptide(L)'
;MVVTYDWLRATQGRPYRGQVEGTHRDGLGVREKKAELVIKLADVVKMVGLPRTTNHDMRRTARNIWEAMDVPFHVAETMLGHKVHRGVQSHYLDYEYLDEQREAYCCWGNILTNLKRKKVHNSV
;
A
#
# COMPACT_ATOMS: atom_id res chain seq x y z
N MET A 1 -12.86 -14.85 7.84
CA MET A 1 -13.93 -13.88 8.14
C MET A 1 -13.26 -12.61 8.64
N VAL A 2 -12.94 -11.67 7.74
CA VAL A 2 -12.34 -10.38 8.12
C VAL A 2 -13.48 -9.38 8.09
N VAL A 3 -13.83 -8.86 9.26
CA VAL A 3 -14.85 -7.82 9.42
C VAL A 3 -14.22 -6.51 8.94
N THR A 4 -14.28 -6.22 7.64
CA THR A 4 -13.92 -4.91 7.10
C THR A 4 -15.05 -3.91 7.35
N TYR A 5 -14.65 -2.64 7.42
CA TYR A 5 -15.41 -1.41 7.74
C TYR A 5 -16.73 -1.16 6.97
N ASP A 6 -17.17 -2.09 6.13
CA ASP A 6 -18.44 -2.05 5.38
C ASP A 6 -19.63 -2.55 6.21
N TRP A 7 -19.42 -3.40 7.22
CA TRP A 7 -20.52 -3.89 8.08
C TRP A 7 -21.09 -2.79 8.99
N LEU A 8 -20.22 -1.89 9.48
CA LEU A 8 -20.61 -0.78 10.37
C LEU A 8 -21.42 0.31 9.65
N ARG A 9 -21.36 0.36 8.31
CA ARG A 9 -22.12 1.32 7.49
C ARG A 9 -23.55 0.85 7.20
N ALA A 10 -23.81 -0.45 7.25
CA ALA A 10 -25.13 -1.02 7.00
C ALA A 10 -26.11 -0.79 8.18
N THR A 11 -25.60 -0.66 9.41
CA THR A 11 -26.43 -0.53 10.61
C THR A 11 -26.91 0.90 10.92
N GLN A 12 -26.35 1.93 10.26
CA GLN A 12 -26.59 3.35 10.59
C GLN A 12 -27.27 4.13 9.44
N GLY A 13 -27.91 3.45 8.50
CA GLY A 13 -29.00 4.01 7.68
C GLY A 13 -28.73 5.32 6.93
N ARG A 14 -27.48 5.61 6.51
CA ARG A 14 -27.23 6.79 5.67
C ARG A 14 -27.40 6.42 4.19
N PRO A 15 -28.36 7.03 3.45
CA PRO A 15 -28.51 6.76 2.02
C PRO A 15 -27.29 7.27 1.26
N TYR A 16 -26.82 6.46 0.30
CA TYR A 16 -25.73 6.80 -0.61
C TYR A 16 -26.13 7.99 -1.50
N ARG A 17 -25.27 9.02 -1.56
CA ARG A 17 -25.47 10.25 -2.35
C ARG A 17 -24.45 10.33 -3.49
N GLY A 18 -24.48 9.33 -4.37
CA GLY A 18 -23.69 9.32 -5.62
C GLY A 18 -24.59 8.96 -6.80
N GLN A 19 -24.18 9.34 -8.02
CA GLN A 19 -24.98 9.09 -9.23
C GLN A 19 -25.15 7.59 -9.48
N VAL A 20 -26.38 7.20 -9.82
CA VAL A 20 -26.78 5.84 -10.20
C VAL A 20 -26.65 5.69 -11.71
N GLU A 21 -25.67 4.91 -12.17
CA GLU A 21 -25.55 4.52 -13.58
C GLU A 21 -26.24 3.17 -13.80
N GLY A 22 -27.53 3.23 -14.14
CA GLY A 22 -28.34 2.11 -14.64
C GLY A 22 -29.34 1.51 -13.63
N THR A 23 -30.63 1.58 -13.95
CA THR A 23 -31.70 0.85 -13.27
C THR A 23 -32.26 -0.24 -14.19
N HIS A 24 -32.20 -1.50 -13.77
CA HIS A 24 -33.04 -2.55 -14.35
C HIS A 24 -34.34 -2.69 -13.54
N ARG A 25 -35.38 -3.26 -14.15
CA ARG A 25 -36.80 -3.14 -13.74
C ARG A 25 -37.16 -3.64 -12.33
N ASP A 26 -36.22 -4.25 -11.61
CA ASP A 26 -36.46 -4.87 -10.30
C ASP A 26 -35.80 -4.11 -9.13
N GLY A 27 -35.25 -2.92 -9.35
CA GLY A 27 -34.71 -2.05 -8.29
C GLY A 27 -33.39 -2.52 -7.65
N LEU A 28 -32.85 -3.67 -8.05
CA LEU A 28 -31.53 -4.14 -7.64
C LEU A 28 -30.46 -3.65 -8.63
N GLY A 29 -29.69 -2.65 -8.21
CA GLY A 29 -28.53 -2.18 -8.97
C GLY A 29 -27.45 -3.26 -9.00
N VAL A 30 -27.25 -3.89 -10.15
CA VAL A 30 -26.09 -4.77 -10.37
C VAL A 30 -24.91 -3.89 -10.77
N ARG A 31 -23.88 -3.86 -9.92
CA ARG A 31 -22.58 -3.30 -10.31
C ARG A 31 -21.89 -4.33 -11.19
N GLU A 32 -21.77 -4.07 -12.49
CA GLU A 32 -20.77 -4.76 -13.29
C GLU A 32 -19.40 -4.47 -12.67
N LYS A 33 -18.74 -5.52 -12.16
CA LYS A 33 -17.35 -5.39 -11.77
C LYS A 33 -16.59 -5.17 -13.06
N LYS A 34 -16.15 -3.93 -13.30
CA LYS A 34 -15.09 -3.66 -14.27
C LYS A 34 -13.88 -4.45 -13.79
N ALA A 35 -13.73 -5.67 -14.30
CA ALA A 35 -12.56 -6.50 -14.11
C ALA A 35 -11.45 -5.88 -14.96
N GLU A 36 -11.00 -4.69 -14.56
CA GLU A 36 -9.70 -4.22 -14.99
C GLU A 36 -8.70 -5.31 -14.62
N LEU A 37 -7.80 -5.61 -15.55
CA LEU A 37 -6.73 -6.59 -15.42
C LEU A 37 -5.81 -6.22 -14.25
N VAL A 38 -6.27 -6.40 -13.02
CA VAL A 38 -5.46 -6.28 -11.82
C VAL A 38 -4.72 -7.60 -11.70
N ILE A 39 -3.69 -7.75 -12.52
CA ILE A 39 -2.74 -8.84 -12.34
C ILE A 39 -2.14 -8.63 -10.96
N LYS A 40 -2.42 -9.54 -10.03
CA LYS A 40 -1.88 -9.41 -8.67
C LYS A 40 -0.36 -9.53 -8.81
N LEU A 41 0.37 -8.62 -8.17
CA LEU A 41 1.83 -8.66 -8.18
C LEU A 41 2.37 -10.03 -7.74
N ALA A 42 1.73 -10.68 -6.78
CA ALA A 42 2.06 -12.04 -6.37
C ALA A 42 2.00 -13.08 -7.51
N ASP A 43 1.08 -12.90 -8.47
CA ASP A 43 0.92 -13.76 -9.63
C ASP A 43 2.01 -13.45 -10.68
N VAL A 44 2.36 -12.16 -10.86
CA VAL A 44 3.51 -11.75 -11.69
C VAL A 44 4.83 -12.30 -11.14
N VAL A 45 5.06 -12.17 -9.84
CA VAL A 45 6.27 -12.70 -9.17
C VAL A 45 6.40 -14.21 -9.40
N LYS A 46 5.28 -14.95 -9.29
CA LYS A 46 5.24 -16.38 -9.60
C LYS A 46 5.53 -16.67 -11.08
N MET A 47 5.00 -15.86 -12.00
CA MET A 47 5.29 -16.00 -13.44
C MET A 47 6.76 -15.79 -13.79
N VAL A 48 7.46 -14.92 -13.04
CA VAL A 48 8.90 -14.67 -13.20
C VAL A 48 9.76 -15.79 -12.55
N GLY A 49 9.13 -16.87 -12.04
CA GLY A 49 9.81 -18.02 -11.45
C GLY A 49 10.25 -17.81 -9.99
N LEU A 50 9.79 -16.73 -9.35
CA LEU A 50 10.08 -16.44 -7.95
C LEU A 50 9.01 -17.05 -7.03
N PRO A 51 9.36 -17.35 -5.76
CA PRO A 51 8.36 -17.80 -4.79
C PRO A 51 7.27 -16.74 -4.63
N ARG A 52 6.03 -17.20 -4.42
CA ARG A 52 4.89 -16.31 -4.25
C ARG A 52 5.08 -15.45 -2.99
N THR A 53 5.32 -14.16 -3.18
CA THR A 53 5.43 -13.19 -2.08
C THR A 53 4.08 -12.54 -1.79
N THR A 54 3.74 -12.36 -0.52
CA THR A 54 2.55 -11.58 -0.13
C THR A 54 2.90 -10.10 0.01
N ASN A 55 1.88 -9.23 0.04
CA ASN A 55 2.08 -7.80 0.35
C ASN A 55 2.71 -7.58 1.73
N HIS A 56 2.47 -8.50 2.67
CA HIS A 56 3.09 -8.45 3.99
C HIS A 56 4.59 -8.66 3.91
N ASP A 57 5.04 -9.64 3.13
CA ASP A 57 6.46 -9.97 2.98
C ASP A 57 7.22 -8.83 2.31
N MET A 58 6.61 -8.18 1.32
CA MET A 58 7.18 -7.00 0.67
C MET A 58 7.33 -5.82 1.64
N ARG A 59 6.34 -5.58 2.51
CA ARG A 59 6.43 -4.54 3.54
C ARG A 59 7.52 -4.81 4.57
N ARG A 60 7.67 -6.06 5.04
CA ARG A 60 8.79 -6.43 5.93
C ARG A 60 10.15 -6.22 5.26
N THR A 61 10.25 -6.59 3.99
CA THR A 61 11.49 -6.41 3.21
C THR A 61 11.84 -4.93 3.06
N ALA A 62 10.86 -4.08 2.70
CA ALA A 62 11.04 -2.64 2.63
C ALA A 62 11.49 -2.06 3.98
N ARG A 63 10.86 -2.48 5.09
CA ARG A 63 11.21 -1.99 6.42
C ARG A 63 12.65 -2.30 6.82
N ASN A 64 13.11 -3.53 6.54
CA ASN A 64 14.49 -3.93 6.81
C ASN A 64 15.50 -3.15 5.95
N ILE A 65 15.16 -2.87 4.69
CA ILE A 65 16.01 -2.06 3.81
C ILE A 65 16.10 -0.62 4.32
N TRP A 66 14.98 -0.04 4.76
CA TRP A 66 14.95 1.30 5.36
C TRP A 66 15.76 1.38 6.65
N GLU A 67 15.70 0.34 7.49
CA GLU A 67 16.54 0.23 8.68
C GLU A 67 18.04 0.20 8.32
N ALA A 68 18.41 -0.56 7.29
CA ALA A 68 19.79 -0.62 6.80
C ALA A 68 20.28 0.70 6.17
N MET A 69 19.35 1.58 5.78
CA MET A 69 19.64 2.93 5.30
C MET A 69 19.62 3.99 6.41
N ASP A 70 19.50 3.57 7.67
CA ASP A 70 19.42 4.46 8.84
C ASP A 70 18.22 5.42 8.80
N VAL A 71 17.13 5.00 8.15
CA VAL A 71 15.87 5.77 8.15
C VAL A 71 15.26 5.70 9.55
N PRO A 72 14.92 6.84 10.18
CA PRO A 72 14.37 6.82 11.53
C PRO A 72 13.09 6.00 11.63
N PHE A 73 12.92 5.31 12.76
CA PHE A 73 11.79 4.39 12.97
C PHE A 73 10.42 5.02 12.68
N HIS A 74 10.19 6.24 13.20
CA HIS A 74 8.92 6.94 13.01
C HIS A 74 8.68 7.32 11.54
N VAL A 75 9.72 7.69 10.79
CA VAL A 75 9.61 7.98 9.35
C VAL A 75 9.24 6.70 8.61
N ALA A 76 9.97 5.61 8.83
CA ALA A 76 9.74 4.34 8.15
C ALA A 76 8.36 3.72 8.46
N GLU A 77 7.87 3.84 9.69
CA GLU A 77 6.51 3.40 10.04
C GLU A 77 5.44 4.28 9.38
N THR A 78 5.68 5.59 9.30
CA THR A 78 4.79 6.52 8.59
C THR A 78 4.77 6.22 7.08
N MET A 79 5.91 5.88 6.48
CA MET A 79 6.02 5.42 5.08
C MET A 79 5.23 4.13 4.81
N LEU A 80 5.10 3.23 5.81
CA LEU A 80 4.22 2.05 5.72
C LEU A 80 2.72 2.40 5.87
N GLY A 81 2.40 3.66 6.19
CA GLY A 81 1.05 4.12 6.50
C GLY A 81 0.61 3.78 7.93
N HIS A 82 1.55 3.49 8.83
CA HIS A 82 1.24 3.21 10.23
C HIS A 82 1.10 4.51 11.03
N LYS A 83 0.14 4.55 11.94
CA LYS A 83 0.06 5.62 12.94
C LYS A 83 1.13 5.42 14.01
N VAL A 84 2.12 6.29 13.98
CA VAL A 84 3.27 6.26 14.91
C VAL A 84 2.90 6.88 16.25
N HIS A 85 2.23 8.03 16.23
CA HIS A 85 1.77 8.69 17.45
C HIS A 85 0.47 8.04 17.92
N ARG A 86 0.46 7.56 19.17
CA ARG A 86 -0.69 6.90 19.79
C ARG A 86 -1.03 7.54 21.13
N GLY A 87 -2.31 7.53 21.49
CA GLY A 87 -2.80 8.07 22.75
C GLY A 87 -2.53 9.57 22.89
N VAL A 88 -2.00 9.99 24.03
CA VAL A 88 -1.78 11.42 24.31
C VAL A 88 -0.75 12.04 23.36
N GLN A 89 0.23 11.27 22.87
CA GLN A 89 1.26 11.79 21.97
C GLN A 89 0.72 12.31 20.64
N SER A 90 -0.38 11.75 20.11
CA SER A 90 -0.96 12.23 18.85
C SER A 90 -1.61 13.60 18.97
N HIS A 91 -1.91 14.08 20.18
CA HIS A 91 -2.42 15.43 20.40
C HIS A 91 -1.31 16.49 20.36
N TYR A 92 -0.06 16.10 20.62
CA TYR A 92 1.06 17.02 20.71
C TYR A 92 2.02 16.93 19.53
N LEU A 93 2.05 15.79 18.83
CA LEU A 93 2.96 15.54 17.73
C LEU A 93 2.17 15.02 16.53
N ASP A 94 1.86 15.94 15.62
CA ASP A 94 1.16 15.72 14.34
C ASP A 94 2.09 15.99 13.15
N TYR A 95 3.38 15.71 13.34
CA TYR A 95 4.35 15.87 12.28
C TYR A 95 4.38 14.61 11.42
N GLU A 96 4.07 14.75 10.14
CA GLU A 96 4.00 13.63 9.20
C GLU A 96 5.37 13.25 8.60
N TYR A 97 6.44 13.98 8.92
CA TYR A 97 7.80 13.72 8.42
C TYR A 97 7.90 13.70 6.89
N LEU A 98 7.16 14.57 6.19
CA LEU A 98 7.06 14.52 4.72
C LEU A 98 8.41 14.73 4.01
N ASP A 99 9.27 15.57 4.57
CA ASP A 99 10.59 15.86 3.98
C ASP A 99 11.53 14.66 4.17
N GLU A 100 11.53 14.04 5.34
CA GLU A 100 12.32 12.85 5.64
C GLU A 100 11.81 11.64 4.85
N GLN A 101 10.48 11.51 4.71
CA GLN A 101 9.88 10.51 3.84
C GLN A 101 10.37 10.68 2.39
N ARG A 102 10.38 11.92 1.89
CA ARG A 102 10.86 12.23 0.54
C ARG A 102 12.32 11.83 0.36
N GLU A 103 13.19 12.19 1.31
CA GLU A 103 14.60 11.83 1.29
C GLU A 103 14.80 10.30 1.29
N ALA A 104 14.11 9.60 2.18
CA ALA A 104 14.16 8.14 2.26
C ALA A 104 13.71 7.47 0.95
N TYR A 105 12.64 7.95 0.32
CA TYR A 105 12.19 7.46 -0.98
C TYR A 105 13.21 7.73 -2.10
N CYS A 106 13.84 8.91 -2.11
CA CYS A 106 14.88 9.24 -3.07
C CYS A 106 16.09 8.30 -2.94
N CYS A 107 16.57 8.10 -1.71
CA CYS A 107 17.68 7.19 -1.42
C CYS A 107 17.33 5.74 -1.83
N TRP A 108 16.14 5.27 -1.49
CA TRP A 108 15.67 3.94 -1.86
C TRP A 108 15.59 3.76 -3.39
N GLY A 109 15.05 4.74 -4.10
CA GLY A 109 14.98 4.75 -5.57
C GLY A 109 16.36 4.68 -6.22
N ASN A 110 17.36 5.38 -5.65
CA ASN A 110 18.74 5.32 -6.12
C ASN A 110 19.34 3.92 -5.96
N ILE A 111 19.10 3.24 -4.83
CA ILE A 111 19.56 1.85 -4.63
C ILE A 111 18.95 0.93 -5.68
N LEU A 112 17.64 0.99 -5.88
CA LEU A 112 16.93 0.15 -6.85
C LEU A 112 17.44 0.36 -8.28
N THR A 113 17.69 1.62 -8.65
CA THR A 113 18.22 1.96 -9.98
C THR A 113 19.65 1.47 -10.16
N ASN A 114 20.49 1.62 -9.12
CA ASN A 114 21.87 1.15 -9.15
C ASN A 114 21.97 -0.39 -9.19
N LEU A 115 21.07 -1.11 -8.51
CA LEU A 115 20.98 -2.58 -8.59
C LEU A 115 20.66 -3.04 -10.01
N LYS A 116 19.74 -2.36 -10.70
CA LYS A 116 19.40 -2.65 -12.10
C LYS A 116 20.63 -2.51 -13.01
N ARG A 117 21.42 -1.45 -12.84
CA ARG A 117 22.63 -1.20 -13.64
C ARG A 117 23.69 -2.30 -13.46
N LYS A 118 23.95 -2.72 -12.21
CA LYS A 118 24.94 -3.78 -11.92
C LYS A 118 24.59 -5.12 -12.54
N LYS A 119 23.31 -5.52 -12.56
CA LYS A 119 22.88 -6.78 -13.21
C LYS A 119 23.15 -6.79 -14.72
N VAL A 120 22.92 -5.67 -15.41
CA VAL A 120 23.16 -5.56 -16.85
C VAL A 120 24.64 -5.72 -17.20
N HIS A 121 25.55 -5.19 -16.37
CA HIS A 121 26.99 -5.25 -16.65
C HIS A 121 27.61 -6.62 -16.35
N ASN A 122 27.02 -7.40 -15.43
CA ASN A 122 27.49 -8.76 -15.08
C ASN A 122 26.91 -9.88 -15.97
N SER A 123 26.18 -9.54 -17.03
CA SER A 123 25.52 -10.51 -17.93
C SER A 123 26.13 -10.56 -19.34
N VAL A 124 27.40 -10.14 -19.48
CA VAL A 124 28.19 -10.22 -20.73
C VAL A 124 29.35 -11.17 -20.53
#